data_AF-A0A258KID3-F1
#
_entry.id   AF-A0A258KID3-F1
#
_cell.length_a   1.000
_cell.length_b   1.000
_cell.length_c   1.000
_cell.angle_alpha   90.00
_cell.angle_beta   90.00
_cell.angle_gamma   90.00
#
_symmetry.space_group_name_H-M   'P 1'
#
loop_
_entity.id
_entity.type
_entity.pdbx_description
1 polymer ?
#
loop_
_entity_poly.entity_id
_entity_poly.type
_entity_poly.pdbx_seq_one_letter_code
_entity_poly.pdbx_strand_id
1 'polypeptide(L)' 'MRGDLIIGGGRAEPVAVLDLTAFGARVAMRRTLLLPTRLLLRLTLVEGMVLYDAELAWRRGLDAGMALSGRREAKGL' A
#
# COMPACT_ATOMS: atom_id res chain seq x y z
N MET A 1 0.66 11.86 -0.36
CA MET A 1 -0.52 11.10 0.15
C MET A 1 -0.02 10.03 1.12
N ARG A 2 -0.76 9.71 2.20
CA ARG A 2 -0.37 8.69 3.19
C ARG A 2 -1.12 7.39 2.95
N GLY A 3 -0.43 6.27 3.07
CA GLY A 3 -1.04 4.94 3.05
C GLY A 3 -0.42 4.04 4.13
N ASP A 4 -0.98 2.85 4.29
CA ASP A 4 -0.41 1.79 5.09
C ASP A 4 -0.26 0.53 4.23
N LEU A 5 0.86 -0.16 4.38
CA LEU A 5 1.00 -1.53 3.92
C LEU A 5 0.52 -2.47 5.02
N ILE A 6 -0.48 -3.29 4.73
CA ILE A 6 -0.95 -4.33 5.64
C ILE A 6 -0.30 -5.65 5.22
N ILE A 7 0.61 -6.13 6.05
CA ILE A 7 1.35 -7.37 5.85
C ILE A 7 0.72 -8.52 6.64
N GLY A 8 1.18 -9.76 6.41
CA GLY A 8 0.69 -10.96 7.08
C GLY A 8 0.56 -10.78 8.60
N GLY A 9 -0.54 -11.30 9.17
CA GLY A 9 -0.88 -11.10 10.58
C GLY A 9 -1.59 -9.77 10.89
N GLY A 10 -1.98 -8.99 9.88
CA GLY A 10 -2.79 -7.78 10.04
C GLY A 10 -2.01 -6.54 10.48
N ARG A 11 -0.67 -6.63 10.53
CA ARG A 11 0.19 -5.51 10.93
C ARG A 11 0.20 -4.44 9.82
N ALA A 12 -0.14 -3.21 10.19
CA ALA A 12 -0.08 -2.05 9.31
C ALA A 12 1.23 -1.29 9.50
N GLU A 13 1.98 -1.07 8.41
CA GLU A 13 3.18 -0.24 8.40
C GLU A 13 2.93 1.03 7.56
N PRO A 14 3.10 2.23 8.14
CA PRO A 14 2.82 3.48 7.44
C PRO A 14 3.86 3.75 6.35
N VAL A 15 3.37 4.16 5.18
CA VAL A 15 4.16 4.50 4.00
C VAL A 15 3.72 5.82 3.39
N ALA A 16 4.65 6.48 2.71
CA ALA A 16 4.33 7.58 1.81
C ALA A 16 4.00 7.01 0.44
N VAL A 17 2.85 7.39 -0.14
CA VAL A 17 2.52 7.06 -1.54
C VAL A 17 3.07 8.17 -2.40
N LEU A 18 4.04 7.82 -3.26
CA LEU A 18 4.78 8.74 -4.11
C LEU A 18 4.18 8.85 -5.51
N ASP A 19 3.67 7.73 -6.04
CA ASP A 19 2.98 7.65 -7.32
C ASP A 19 1.85 6.62 -7.23
N LEU A 20 0.74 6.87 -7.92
CA LEU A 20 -0.45 6.03 -7.91
C LEU A 20 -1.13 6.07 -9.27
N THR A 21 -1.37 4.89 -9.84
CA THR A 21 -2.13 4.68 -11.08
C THR A 21 -3.29 3.72 -10.81
N ALA A 22 -4.09 3.44 -11.84
CA ALA A 22 -5.16 2.44 -11.75
C ALA A 22 -4.64 1.02 -11.44
N PHE A 23 -3.40 0.71 -11.81
CA PHE A 23 -2.84 -0.66 -11.77
C PHE A 23 -1.56 -0.78 -10.95
N GLY A 24 -1.07 0.32 -10.36
CA GLY A 24 0.20 0.29 -9.66
C GLY A 24 0.38 1.44 -8.68
N ALA A 25 1.29 1.25 -7.74
CA ALA A 25 1.72 2.30 -6.82
C ALA A 25 3.22 2.22 -6.55
N ARG A 26 3.83 3.38 -6.34
CA ARG A 26 5.16 3.50 -5.74
C ARG A 26 5.01 4.06 -4.33
N VAL A 27 5.59 3.35 -3.37
CA VAL A 27 5.56 3.74 -1.96
C VAL A 27 6.97 3.85 -1.40
N ALA A 28 7.16 4.74 -0.44
CA ALA A 28 8.38 4.86 0.36
C ALA A 28 8.10 4.51 1.83
N MET A 29 8.94 3.63 2.37
CA MET A 29 8.90 3.18 3.75
C MET A 29 9.80 4.03 4.64
N ARG A 30 9.47 4.15 5.93
CA ARG A 30 10.31 4.87 6.89
C ARG A 30 11.58 4.11 7.32
N ARG A 31 11.57 2.80 7.11
CA ARG A 31 12.64 1.87 7.50
C ARG A 31 12.58 0.63 6.62
N THR A 32 13.67 -0.13 6.59
CA THR A 32 13.71 -1.43 5.92
C THR A 32 12.73 -2.39 6.60
N LEU A 33 11.79 -2.92 5.83
CA LEU A 33 10.84 -3.95 6.27
C LEU A 33 11.03 -5.21 5.41
N LEU A 34 10.72 -6.38 5.95
CA LEU A 34 10.52 -7.57 5.12
C LEU A 34 9.08 -7.51 4.58
N LEU A 35 8.95 -7.32 3.27
CA LEU A 35 7.64 -7.29 2.61
C LEU A 35 7.38 -8.67 1.99
N PRO A 36 6.21 -9.28 2.25
CA PRO A 36 5.79 -10.45 1.52
C PRO A 36 5.51 -10.08 0.05
N THR A 37 5.46 -11.08 -0.84
CA THR A 37 5.12 -10.86 -2.25
C THR A 37 3.71 -10.31 -2.42
N ARG A 38 2.75 -10.78 -1.60
CA ARG A 38 1.35 -10.31 -1.62
C ARG A 38 1.00 -9.65 -0.30
N LEU A 39 0.33 -8.50 -0.38
CA LEU A 39 -0.06 -7.67 0.75
C LEU A 39 -1.24 -6.78 0.36
N LEU A 40 -1.73 -5.96 1.30
CA LEU A 40 -2.72 -4.93 1.00
C LEU A 40 -2.10 -3.55 1.08
N LEU A 41 -2.49 -2.67 0.15
CA LEU A 41 -2.25 -1.24 0.26
C LEU A 41 -3.55 -0.58 0.71
N ARG A 42 -3.53 0.02 1.90
CA ARG A 42 -4.63 0.84 2.43
C ARG A 42 -4.32 2.30 2.23
N LEU A 43 -5.24 3.02 1.60
CA LEU A 43 -5.19 4.45 1.41
C LEU A 43 -6.26 5.10 2.28
N THR A 44 -5.85 5.98 3.18
CA THR A 44 -6.78 6.81 3.95
C THR A 44 -7.06 8.09 3.18
N LEU A 45 -8.34 8.33 2.89
CA LEU A 45 -8.85 9.52 2.23
C LEU A 45 -9.58 10.39 3.25
N VAL A 46 -9.96 11.60 2.85
CA VAL A 46 -10.72 12.52 3.71
C VAL A 46 -12.07 11.91 4.13
N GLU A 47 -12.75 11.20 3.23
CA GLU A 47 -14.12 10.68 3.42
C GLU A 47 -14.18 9.15 3.62
N GLY A 48 -13.03 8.50 3.83
CA GLY A 48 -13.03 7.05 4.05
C GLY A 48 -11.70 6.39 3.71
N MET A 49 -11.76 5.13 3.29
CA MET A 49 -10.58 4.38 2.94
C MET A 49 -10.78 3.53 1.68
N VAL A 50 -9.67 3.33 0.97
CA VAL A 50 -9.58 2.42 -0.17
C VAL A 50 -8.56 1.34 0.16
N LEU A 51 -8.92 0.09 -0.11
CA LEU A 51 -8.05 -1.07 0.00
C LEU A 51 -7.77 -1.64 -1.38
N TYR A 52 -6.52 -1.97 -1.64
CA TYR A 52 -6.07 -2.70 -2.81
C TYR A 52 -5.41 -4.00 -2.40
N ASP A 53 -5.62 -5.04 -3.19
CA ASP A 53 -4.67 -6.15 -3.25
C ASP A 53 -3.41 -5.62 -3.95
N ALA A 54 -2.25 -5.95 -3.41
CA ALA A 54 -0.98 -5.46 -3.92
C ALA A 54 0.04 -6.60 -4.01
N GLU A 55 0.70 -6.69 -5.16
CA GLU A 55 1.83 -7.58 -5.39
C GLU A 55 3.12 -6.79 -5.53
N LEU A 56 4.15 -7.15 -4.79
CA LEU A 56 5.46 -6.49 -4.82
C LEU A 56 6.15 -6.79 -6.16
N ALA A 57 6.27 -5.77 -7.01
CA ALA A 57 6.90 -5.89 -8.33
C ALA A 57 8.41 -5.65 -8.26
N TRP A 58 8.84 -4.67 -7.48
CA TRP A 58 10.26 -4.36 -7.28
C TRP A 58 10.49 -3.64 -5.96
N ARG A 59 11.74 -3.65 -5.52
CA ARG A 59 12.20 -2.89 -4.37
C ARG A 59 13.58 -2.33 -4.60
N ARG A 60 13.79 -1.09 -4.17
CA ARG A 60 15.11 -0.44 -4.13
C ARG A 60 15.26 0.34 -2.83
N GLY A 61 15.95 -0.26 -1.86
CA GLY A 61 16.11 0.33 -0.53
C GLY A 61 14.77 0.48 0.20
N LEU A 62 14.37 1.72 0.45
CA LEU A 62 13.12 2.09 1.12
C LEU A 62 11.94 2.27 0.15
N ASP A 63 12.19 2.22 -1.15
CA ASP A 63 11.16 2.37 -2.17
C ASP A 63 10.70 0.99 -2.65
N ALA A 64 9.40 0.86 -2.83
CA ALA A 64 8.76 -0.33 -3.39
C ALA A 64 7.76 0.06 -4.48
N GLY A 65 7.78 -0.69 -5.57
CA GLY A 65 6.76 -0.64 -6.61
C GLY A 65 5.85 -1.84 -6.50
N MET A 66 4.57 -1.61 -6.71
CA MET A 66 3.52 -2.61 -6.50
C MET A 66 2.57 -2.62 -7.69
N ALA A 67 2.17 -3.81 -8.11
CA ALA A 67 1.01 -4.00 -8.97
C ALA A 67 -0.25 -4.04 -8.09
N LEU A 68 -1.28 -3.29 -8.47
CA LEU A 68 -2.53 -3.15 -7.71
C LEU A 68 -3.68 -3.85 -8.41
N SER A 69 -4.56 -4.46 -7.63
CA SER A 69 -5.82 -5.03 -8.08
C SER A 69 -6.86 -5.00 -6.96
N GLY A 70 -8.08 -5.50 -7.24
CA GLY A 70 -9.09 -5.74 -6.21
C GLY A 70 -9.48 -4.49 -5.41
N ARG A 71 -9.63 -3.33 -6.06
CA ARG A 71 -10.04 -2.08 -5.38
C ARG A 71 -11.34 -2.29 -4.60
N ARG A 72 -11.30 -2.03 -3.29
CA ARG A 72 -12.44 -2.06 -2.38
C ARG A 72 -12.52 -0.75 -1.62
N GLU A 73 -13.72 -0.20 -1.47
CA GLU A 73 -13.94 1.05 -0.76
C GLU A 73 -14.74 0.78 0.51
N ALA A 74 -14.37 1.47 1.58
CA ALA A 74 -15.18 1.55 2.79
C ALA A 74 -15.36 3.02 3.14
N LYS A 75 -16.62 3.46 3.16
CA LYS A 75 -16.98 4.79 3.65
C LYS A 75 -16.92 4.76 5.18
N GLY A 76 -16.36 5.81 5.78
CA GLY A 76 -16.50 6.00 7.22
C GLY A 76 -17.97 6.12 7.59
N LEU A 77 -18.39 5.46 8.67
CA LEU A 77 -19.65 5.77 9.35
C LEU A 77 -19.61 7.18 9.92
#